data_AF-W7ILN6-F1
#
_entry.id   AF-W7ILN6-F1
#
_cell.length_a   1.000
_cell.length_b   1.000
_cell.length_c   1.000
_cell.angle_alpha   90.00
_cell.angle_beta   90.00
_cell.angle_gamma   90.00
#
_symmetry.space_group_name_H-M   'P 1'
#
loop_
_entity.id
_entity.type
_entity.pdbx_description
1 polymer ?
#
loop_
_entity_poly.entity_id
_entity_poly.type
_entity_poly.pdbx_seq_one_letter_code
_entity_poly.pdbx_strand_id
1 'polypeptide(L)'
;MLEQQWCPDPDRVTDDAGLVEQLDLLRRRAARGTGKARVGLSTLARRAGLPRSTVHTYVSGRAFPPVDALDRIVQALGVPPSGLRPWGEAWFRAAADLDRRRRGTR
;
A
#
# COMPACT_ATOMS: atom_id res chain seq x y z
N MET A 1 17.57 -6.73 -22.90
CA MET A 1 17.29 -7.45 -21.64
C MET A 1 17.22 -6.42 -20.52
N LEU A 2 16.07 -5.81 -20.29
CA LEU A 2 15.83 -4.80 -19.24
C LEU A 2 14.38 -4.95 -18.71
N GLU A 3 14.13 -5.97 -17.89
CA GLU A 3 12.84 -6.17 -17.20
C GLU A 3 12.89 -5.74 -15.72
N GLN A 4 13.64 -4.68 -15.39
CA GLN A 4 13.99 -4.33 -14.00
C GLN A 4 13.18 -3.20 -13.35
N GLN A 5 11.98 -2.82 -13.84
CA GLN A 5 11.35 -1.58 -13.35
C GLN A 5 9.83 -1.63 -13.13
N TRP A 6 9.26 -2.71 -12.56
CA TRP A 6 7.84 -2.71 -12.18
C TRP A 6 7.49 -3.53 -10.92
N CYS A 7 8.43 -3.73 -10.00
CA CYS A 7 8.11 -4.38 -8.73
C CYS A 7 7.72 -3.32 -7.69
N PRO A 8 6.61 -3.50 -6.95
CA PRO A 8 6.36 -2.70 -5.76
C PRO A 8 7.50 -2.94 -4.77
N ASP A 9 8.05 -1.84 -4.27
CA ASP A 9 9.28 -1.79 -3.49
C ASP A 9 9.02 -1.06 -2.17
N PRO A 10 8.97 -1.76 -1.03
CA PRO A 10 8.73 -1.15 0.27
C PRO A 10 9.85 -0.17 0.67
N ASP A 11 11.06 -0.30 0.13
CA ASP A 11 12.18 0.60 0.45
C ASP A 11 11.99 2.01 -0.12
N ARG A 12 11.11 2.16 -1.12
CA ARG A 12 10.71 3.46 -1.67
C ARG A 12 9.67 4.19 -0.83
N VAL A 13 9.03 3.50 0.11
CA VAL A 13 8.03 4.12 1.00
C VAL A 13 8.76 4.88 2.10
N THR A 14 8.78 6.20 1.96
CA THR A 14 9.39 7.13 2.92
C THR A 14 8.39 8.14 3.48
N ASP A 15 7.25 8.32 2.82
CA ASP A 15 6.14 9.19 3.20
C ASP A 15 4.77 8.59 2.78
N ASP A 16 3.68 9.33 2.99
CA ASP A 16 2.33 8.88 2.65
C ASP A 16 2.09 8.79 1.13
N ALA A 17 2.70 9.68 0.35
CA ALA A 17 2.60 9.67 -1.11
C ALA A 17 3.26 8.42 -1.71
N GLY A 18 4.46 8.08 -1.24
CA GLY A 18 5.19 6.87 -1.61
C GLY A 18 4.44 5.61 -1.21
N LEU A 19 3.78 5.59 -0.04
CA LEU A 19 2.92 4.47 0.35
C LEU A 19 1.78 4.26 -0.65
N VAL A 20 1.07 5.32 -1.03
CA VAL A 20 -0.04 5.27 -1.99
C VAL A 20 0.43 4.77 -3.36
N GLU A 21 1.58 5.28 -3.82
CA GLU A 21 2.17 4.85 -5.09
C GLU A 21 2.46 3.35 -5.10
N GLN A 22 3.14 2.85 -4.06
CA GLN A 22 3.50 1.43 -3.99
C GLN A 22 2.26 0.53 -3.84
N LEU A 23 1.20 1.00 -3.15
CA LEU A 23 -0.09 0.30 -3.10
C LEU A 23 -0.78 0.26 -4.46
N ASP A 24 -0.74 1.32 -5.27
CA ASP A 24 -1.29 1.30 -6.62
C ASP A 24 -0.51 0.36 -7.54
N LEU A 25 0.82 0.32 -7.42
CA LEU A 25 1.66 -0.65 -8.13
C LEU A 25 1.31 -2.11 -7.77
N LEU A 26 1.14 -2.40 -6.47
CA LEU A 26 0.63 -3.70 -6.01
C LEU A 26 -0.74 -4.03 -6.63
N ARG A 27 -1.67 -3.06 -6.66
CA ARG A 27 -3.00 -3.25 -7.25
C ARG A 27 -2.95 -3.54 -8.74
N ARG A 28 -2.03 -2.92 -9.49
CA ARG A 28 -1.82 -3.22 -10.92
C ARG A 28 -1.22 -4.61 -11.11
N ARG A 29 -0.19 -4.95 -10.32
CA ARG A 29 0.45 -6.28 -10.34
C ARG A 29 -0.56 -7.39 -10.06
N ALA A 30 -1.38 -7.23 -9.02
CA ALA A 30 -2.37 -8.22 -8.60
C ALA A 30 -3.54 -8.40 -9.59
N ALA A 31 -3.69 -7.52 -10.58
CA ALA A 31 -4.68 -7.62 -11.65
C ALA A 31 -4.13 -8.21 -12.95
N ARG A 32 -2.84 -8.54 -13.01
CA ARG A 32 -2.24 -9.22 -14.17
C ARG A 32 -2.98 -10.54 -14.42
N GLY A 33 -3.29 -10.81 -15.69
CA GLY A 33 -4.05 -11.99 -16.10
C GLY A 33 -5.58 -11.88 -15.94
N THR A 34 -6.12 -10.81 -15.34
CA THR A 34 -7.59 -10.65 -15.16
C THR A 34 -8.25 -9.74 -16.20
N GLY A 35 -7.49 -9.23 -17.18
CA GLY A 35 -7.98 -8.25 -18.17
C GLY A 35 -8.31 -6.86 -17.61
N LYS A 36 -7.93 -6.56 -16.35
CA LYS A 36 -8.21 -5.28 -15.69
C LYS A 36 -6.91 -4.52 -15.42
N ALA A 37 -6.96 -3.20 -15.49
CA ALA A 37 -5.79 -2.35 -15.23
C ALA A 37 -5.29 -2.46 -13.78
N ARG A 38 -6.19 -2.65 -12.80
CA ARG A 38 -5.87 -2.81 -11.37
C ARG A 38 -7.00 -3.50 -10.61
N VAL A 39 -6.67 -4.05 -9.44
CA VAL A 39 -7.67 -4.63 -8.52
C VAL A 39 -8.65 -3.53 -8.09
N GLY A 40 -9.94 -3.76 -8.35
CA GLY A 40 -11.01 -2.84 -7.98
C GLY A 40 -11.22 -2.77 -6.47
N LEU A 41 -11.72 -1.62 -5.98
CA LEU A 41 -11.87 -1.37 -4.55
C LEU A 41 -12.80 -2.36 -3.85
N SER A 42 -13.90 -2.79 -4.49
CA SER A 42 -14.80 -3.80 -3.90
C SER A 42 -14.11 -5.15 -3.74
N THR A 43 -13.31 -5.56 -4.73
CA THR A 43 -12.55 -6.82 -4.67
C THR A 43 -11.47 -6.74 -3.59
N LEU A 44 -10.75 -5.63 -3.51
CA LEU A 44 -9.72 -5.43 -2.50
C LEU A 44 -10.31 -5.40 -1.09
N ALA A 45 -11.40 -4.67 -0.89
CA ALA A 45 -12.15 -4.62 0.37
C ALA A 45 -12.55 -6.00 0.86
N ARG A 46 -13.16 -6.81 -0.03
CA ARG A 46 -13.55 -8.19 0.29
C ARG A 46 -12.35 -9.06 0.66
N ARG A 47 -11.24 -8.96 -0.08
CA ARG A 47 -10.03 -9.76 0.18
C ARG A 47 -9.32 -9.35 1.47
N ALA A 48 -9.30 -8.05 1.78
CA ALA A 48 -8.64 -7.52 2.97
C ALA A 48 -9.53 -7.60 4.23
N GLY A 49 -10.81 -7.94 4.10
CA GLY A 49 -11.75 -7.94 5.23
C GLY A 49 -12.01 -6.54 5.79
N LEU A 50 -11.94 -5.50 4.95
CA LEU A 50 -12.11 -4.10 5.35
C LEU A 50 -13.30 -3.45 4.62
N PRO A 51 -13.97 -2.45 5.22
CA PRO A 51 -14.98 -1.67 4.51
C PRO A 51 -14.41 -1.02 3.25
N ARG A 52 -15.20 -0.95 2.17
CA ARG A 52 -14.76 -0.34 0.89
C ARG A 52 -14.32 1.11 1.05
N SER A 53 -15.03 1.89 1.88
CA SER A 53 -14.68 3.28 2.19
C SER A 53 -13.32 3.38 2.88
N THR A 54 -13.06 2.50 3.86
CA THR A 54 -11.77 2.40 4.55
C THR A 54 -10.62 2.09 3.58
N VAL A 55 -10.79 1.08 2.73
CA VAL A 55 -9.79 0.77 1.69
C VAL A 55 -9.57 1.97 0.77
N HIS A 56 -10.64 2.62 0.31
CA HIS A 56 -10.53 3.81 -0.54
C HIS A 56 -9.73 4.92 0.14
N THR A 57 -10.02 5.22 1.41
CA THR A 57 -9.31 6.23 2.20
C THR A 57 -7.80 5.97 2.25
N TYR A 58 -7.40 4.72 2.45
CA TYR A 58 -5.98 4.36 2.56
C TYR A 58 -5.28 4.35 1.20
N VAL A 59 -5.85 3.72 0.18
CA VAL A 59 -5.21 3.63 -1.14
C VAL A 59 -5.29 4.93 -1.96
N SER A 60 -5.98 5.95 -1.44
CA SER A 60 -6.00 7.31 -2.01
C SER A 60 -5.16 8.31 -1.22
N GLY A 61 -4.56 7.91 -0.09
CA GLY A 61 -3.78 8.79 0.78
C GLY A 61 -4.62 9.74 1.64
N ARG A 62 -5.96 9.64 1.62
CA ARG A 62 -6.84 10.52 2.42
C ARG A 62 -6.65 10.32 3.92
N ALA A 63 -6.26 9.12 4.35
CA ALA A 63 -5.75 8.90 5.70
C ALA A 63 -4.62 7.88 5.68
N PHE A 64 -3.70 8.02 6.62
CA PHE A 64 -2.63 7.06 6.83
C PHE A 64 -3.19 5.79 7.50
N PRO A 65 -2.96 4.59 6.94
CA PRO A 65 -3.52 3.37 7.47
C PRO A 65 -2.87 2.96 8.80
N PRO A 66 -3.61 2.34 9.73
CA PRO A 66 -3.02 1.52 10.79
C PRO A 66 -2.17 0.39 10.20
N VAL A 67 -1.13 -0.05 10.91
CA VAL A 67 -0.21 -1.09 10.43
C VAL A 67 -0.92 -2.42 10.12
N ASP A 68 -1.88 -2.82 10.95
CA ASP A 68 -2.66 -4.05 10.73
C ASP A 68 -3.57 -3.95 9.49
N ALA A 69 -4.09 -2.75 9.20
CA ALA A 69 -4.86 -2.51 8.00
C ALA A 69 -3.98 -2.53 6.74
N LEU A 70 -2.76 -2.01 6.82
CA LEU A 70 -1.78 -2.12 5.74
C LEU A 70 -1.44 -3.59 5.46
N ASP A 71 -1.12 -4.37 6.50
CA ASP A 71 -0.80 -5.80 6.37
C ASP A 71 -1.90 -6.57 5.65
N ARG A 72 -3.17 -6.33 6.03
CA ARG A 72 -4.33 -6.95 5.37
C ARG A 72 -4.43 -6.55 3.89
N ILE A 73 -4.18 -5.28 3.57
CA ILE A 73 -4.23 -4.78 2.19
C ILE A 73 -3.12 -5.40 1.33
N VAL A 74 -1.87 -5.41 1.80
CA VAL A 74 -0.75 -5.95 1.00
C VAL A 74 -0.87 -7.46 0.82
N GLN A 75 -1.34 -8.19 1.83
CA GLN A 75 -1.67 -9.62 1.71
C GLN A 75 -2.79 -9.87 0.70
N ALA A 76 -3.86 -9.07 0.74
CA ALA A 76 -4.96 -9.15 -0.23
C ALA A 76 -4.52 -8.87 -1.68
N LEU A 77 -3.37 -8.21 -1.85
CA LEU A 77 -2.72 -7.93 -3.14
C LEU A 77 -1.64 -8.97 -3.51
N GLY A 78 -1.49 -10.02 -2.71
CA GLY A 78 -0.62 -11.16 -3.01
C GLY A 78 0.80 -11.02 -2.46
N VAL A 79 1.06 -10.11 -1.52
CA VAL A 79 2.31 -10.13 -0.75
C VAL A 79 2.29 -11.33 0.21
N PRO A 80 3.26 -12.25 0.13
CA PRO A 80 3.32 -13.39 1.04
C PRO A 80 3.68 -12.94 2.46
N PRO A 81 3.46 -13.77 3.50
CA PRO A 81 3.80 -13.42 4.88
C PRO A 81 5.25 -12.99 5.09
N SER A 82 6.20 -13.57 4.35
CA SER A 82 7.62 -13.18 4.39
C SER A 82 7.88 -11.75 3.90
N GLY A 83 6.98 -11.20 3.08
CA GLY A 83 7.04 -9.82 2.60
C GLY A 83 6.43 -8.80 3.56
N LEU A 84 5.71 -9.23 4.60
CA LEU A 84 5.06 -8.30 5.53
C LEU A 84 6.04 -7.44 6.32
N ARG A 85 7.16 -8.04 6.76
CA ARG A 85 8.16 -7.32 7.56
C ARG A 85 8.72 -6.08 6.82
N PRO A 86 9.19 -6.17 5.57
CA PRO A 86 9.57 -4.99 4.78
C PRO A 86 8.46 -3.92 4.68
N TRP A 87 7.20 -4.33 4.51
CA TRP A 87 6.06 -3.39 4.48
C TRP A 87 5.77 -2.73 5.83
N GLY A 88 6.01 -3.43 6.94
CA GLY A 88 5.97 -2.84 8.28
C GLY A 88 7.08 -1.82 8.49
N GLU A 89 8.30 -2.11 8.05
CA GLU A 89 9.43 -1.17 8.12
C GLU A 89 9.18 0.10 7.27
N ALA A 90 8.66 -0.09 6.06
CA ALA A 90 8.15 0.98 5.20
C ALA A 90 7.10 1.86 5.90
N TRP A 91 6.15 1.24 6.58
CA TRP A 91 5.13 1.93 7.35
C TRP A 91 5.76 2.80 8.44
N PHE A 92 6.74 2.28 9.20
CA PHE A 92 7.42 3.05 10.25
C PHE A 92 8.15 4.28 9.68
N ARG A 93 8.81 4.14 8.53
CA ARG A 93 9.47 5.27 7.84
C ARG A 93 8.46 6.36 7.48
N ALA A 94 7.37 6.00 6.81
CA ALA A 94 6.34 6.94 6.40
C ALA A 94 5.59 7.57 7.60
N ALA A 95 5.35 6.80 8.67
CA ALA A 95 4.73 7.31 9.89
C ALA A 95 5.62 8.36 10.58
N ALA A 96 6.93 8.10 10.66
CA ALA A 96 7.89 9.03 11.25
C ALA A 96 8.02 10.34 10.44
N ASP A 97 7.94 10.24 9.11
CA ASP A 97 7.86 11.43 8.25
C ASP A 97 6.57 12.24 8.49
N LEU A 98 5.42 11.57 8.50
CA LEU A 98 4.13 12.20 8.74
C LEU A 98 4.10 12.92 10.09
N ASP A 99 4.65 12.31 11.13
CA ASP A 99 4.77 12.91 12.45
C ASP A 99 5.68 14.15 12.44
N ARG A 100 6.85 14.08 11.78
CA ARG A 100 7.74 15.25 11.60
C ARG A 100 7.03 16.41 10.90
N ARG A 101 6.33 16.14 9.79
CA ARG A 101 5.59 17.18 9.06
C ARG A 101 4.52 17.85 9.92
N ARG A 102 3.79 17.06 10.74
CA ARG A 102 2.77 17.59 11.65
C ARG A 102 3.34 18.47 12.76
N ARG A 103 4.53 18.14 13.28
CA ARG A 103 5.20 18.94 14.32
C ARG A 103 5.85 20.21 13.78
N GLY A 104 6.37 20.18 12.56
CA GLY A 104 7.00 21.35 11.92
C GLY A 104 6.02 22.41 11.40
N THR A 105 4.71 22.13 11.38
CA THR A 105 3.67 23.06 10.93
C THR A 105 3.08 23.87 12.10
N ARG A 106 3.83 24.06 13.19
CA ARG A 106 3.33 24.67 14.43
C ARG A 106 4.11 25.92 14.81
#